data_AF-A0AAD4NBG0-F1
#
_entry.id   AF-A0AAD4NBG0-F1
#
_cell.length_a   1.000
_cell.length_b   1.000
_cell.length_c   1.000
_cell.angle_alpha   90.00
_cell.angle_beta   90.00
_cell.angle_gamma   90.00
#
_symmetry.space_group_name_H-M   'P 1'
#
loop_
_entity.id
_entity.type
_entity.pdbx_description
1 polymer ?
#
loop_
_entity_poly.entity_id
_entity_poly.type
_entity_poly.pdbx_seq_one_letter_code
_entity_poly.pdbx_strand_id
1 'polypeptide(L)'
;MSTIDRAKEEAQRIADQMRDGAEKLRQNVAAGIPTSQQLHAEGYNYTKIIHQIRTAHLVVLAIQLVVLYMESDRVNYGLLGFFVPFILIVGNAYVVGNRWYKQVDGRNDFHRFLENKQIPDKAKIGLGLFGGVVLAILVHFFSPAIDSTFGSMLYSLFTYLSILSGGAQTAVEIYEGVKTKSR
;
A
#
# COMPACT_ATOMS: atom_id res chain seq x y z
N MET A 1 43.89 -12.68 25.47
CA MET A 1 43.15 -13.10 24.26
C MET A 1 43.57 -12.17 23.14
N SER A 2 44.25 -12.69 22.12
CA SER A 2 44.84 -11.87 21.06
C SER A 2 43.77 -11.45 20.05
N THR A 3 44.02 -10.37 19.30
CA THR A 3 43.16 -9.94 18.17
C THR A 3 42.98 -11.03 17.11
N ILE A 4 43.93 -11.96 16.99
CA ILE A 4 43.89 -13.10 16.08
C ILE A 4 42.88 -14.16 16.56
N ASP A 5 42.77 -14.37 17.87
CA ASP A 5 41.83 -15.35 18.44
C ASP A 5 40.37 -14.91 18.22
N ARG A 6 40.10 -13.60 18.33
CA ARG A 6 38.77 -13.03 18.04
C ARG A 6 38.40 -13.12 16.56
N ALA A 7 39.34 -12.84 15.66
CA ALA A 7 39.10 -12.95 14.23
C ALA A 7 38.80 -14.39 13.79
N LYS A 8 39.44 -15.37 14.44
CA LYS A 8 39.20 -16.80 14.17
C LYS A 8 37.82 -17.24 14.66
N GLU A 9 37.39 -16.75 15.82
CA GLU A 9 36.07 -17.03 16.38
C GLU A 9 34.94 -16.41 15.55
N GLU A 10 35.12 -15.19 15.04
CA GLU A 10 34.17 -14.55 14.12
C GLU A 10 34.11 -15.27 12.77
N ALA A 11 35.25 -15.66 12.21
CA ALA A 11 35.30 -16.43 10.97
C ALA A 11 34.58 -17.79 11.12
N GLN A 12 34.73 -18.45 12.27
CA GLN A 12 34.00 -19.69 12.57
C GLN A 12 32.49 -19.45 12.70
N ARG A 13 32.06 -18.38 13.39
CA ARG A 13 30.64 -18.03 13.48
C ARG A 13 30.02 -17.75 12.11
N ILE A 14 30.73 -17.05 11.23
CA ILE A 14 30.27 -16.77 9.86
C ILE A 14 30.19 -18.06 9.05
N ALA A 15 31.18 -18.95 9.16
CA ALA A 15 31.17 -20.24 8.48
C ALA A 15 30.00 -21.13 8.93
N ASP A 16 29.70 -21.15 10.24
CA ASP A 16 28.59 -21.91 10.80
C ASP A 16 27.23 -21.34 10.34
N GLN A 17 27.09 -20.01 10.29
CA GLN A 17 25.90 -19.35 9.74
C GLN A 17 25.69 -19.65 8.25
N MET A 18 26.75 -19.63 7.45
CA MET A 18 26.67 -19.97 6.03
C MET A 18 26.29 -21.44 5.82
N ARG A 19 26.78 -22.34 6.69
CA ARG A 19 26.45 -23.77 6.62
C ARG A 19 24.98 -24.04 6.97
N ASP A 20 24.46 -23.43 8.03
CA ASP A 20 23.04 -23.53 8.41
C ASP A 20 22.12 -22.93 7.34
N GLY A 21 22.51 -21.80 6.73
CA GLY A 21 21.81 -21.21 5.59
C GLY A 21 21.79 -22.12 4.36
N ALA A 22 22.93 -22.76 4.04
CA ALA A 22 23.05 -23.69 2.92
C ALA A 22 22.24 -24.98 3.13
N GLU A 23 22.16 -25.48 4.36
CA GLU A 23 21.35 -26.65 4.71
C GLU A 23 19.84 -26.35 4.61
N LYS A 24 19.40 -25.19 5.08
CA LYS A 24 18.01 -24.71 4.90
C LYS A 24 17.64 -24.53 3.43
N LEU A 25 18.54 -23.97 2.62
CA LEU A 25 18.37 -23.85 1.17
C LEU A 25 18.25 -25.23 0.51
N ARG A 26 19.14 -26.17 0.85
CA ARG A 26 19.07 -27.55 0.34
C ARG A 26 17.77 -28.25 0.73
N GLN A 27 17.31 -28.09 1.97
CA GLN A 27 16.03 -28.64 2.41
C GLN A 27 14.84 -28.03 1.65
N ASN A 28 14.86 -26.72 1.44
CA ASN A 28 13.79 -26.04 0.69
C ASN A 28 13.79 -26.40 -0.80
N VAL A 29 14.96 -26.62 -1.41
CA VAL A 29 15.09 -27.12 -2.79
C VAL A 29 14.63 -28.58 -2.89
N ALA A 30 14.99 -29.43 -1.93
CA ALA A 30 14.56 -30.83 -1.87
C ALA A 30 13.05 -30.98 -1.62
N ALA A 31 12.44 -30.03 -0.91
CA ALA A 31 10.99 -29.96 -0.68
C ALA A 31 10.20 -29.44 -1.89
N GLY A 32 10.87 -29.13 -3.02
CA GLY A 32 10.20 -28.64 -4.23
C GLY A 32 9.58 -27.25 -4.06
N ILE A 33 10.01 -26.49 -3.06
CA ILE A 33 9.52 -25.14 -2.81
C ILE A 33 10.06 -24.24 -3.92
N PRO A 34 9.20 -23.62 -4.74
CA PRO A 34 9.64 -22.82 -5.86
C PRO A 34 10.54 -21.67 -5.37
N THR A 35 11.62 -21.40 -6.09
CA THR A 35 12.67 -20.42 -5.76
C THR A 35 12.11 -19.00 -5.51
N SER A 36 10.89 -18.72 -5.98
CA SER A 36 10.13 -17.50 -5.68
C SER A 36 9.82 -17.32 -4.19
N GLN A 37 9.70 -18.39 -3.40
CA GLN A 37 9.54 -18.32 -1.94
C GLN A 37 10.87 -18.16 -1.18
N GLN A 38 12.00 -18.53 -1.78
CA GLN A 38 13.32 -18.50 -1.13
C GLN A 38 13.97 -17.09 -1.17
N LEU A 39 13.62 -16.26 -2.16
CA LEU A 39 14.08 -14.86 -2.27
C LEU A 39 13.44 -13.90 -1.24
N HIS A 40 12.50 -14.38 -0.42
CA HIS A 40 11.88 -13.61 0.66
C HIS A 40 12.70 -13.57 1.97
N ALA A 41 13.90 -14.18 1.99
CA ALA A 41 14.72 -14.29 3.19
C ALA A 41 15.54 -13.03 3.54
N GLU A 42 15.70 -12.05 2.63
CA GLU A 42 16.48 -10.84 2.93
C GLU A 42 15.69 -9.55 2.63
N GLY A 43 15.00 -9.03 3.65
CA GLY A 43 14.63 -7.62 3.80
C GLY A 43 13.37 -7.11 3.11
N TYR A 44 13.02 -7.56 1.89
CA TYR A 44 11.89 -6.99 1.13
C TYR A 44 10.73 -7.98 0.94
N ASN A 45 9.61 -7.74 1.63
CA ASN A 45 8.37 -8.49 1.46
C ASN A 45 7.28 -7.57 0.90
N TYR A 46 7.09 -7.63 -0.43
CA TYR A 46 6.06 -6.87 -1.15
C TYR A 46 4.69 -6.95 -0.49
N THR A 47 4.24 -8.17 -0.16
CA THR A 47 2.93 -8.41 0.45
C THR A 47 2.78 -7.70 1.79
N LYS A 48 3.84 -7.69 2.61
CA LYS A 48 3.85 -6.96 3.88
C LYS A 48 3.79 -5.45 3.67
N ILE A 49 4.61 -4.91 2.76
CA ILE A 49 4.69 -3.47 2.48
C ILE A 49 3.36 -2.96 1.92
N ILE A 50 2.79 -3.63 0.92
CA ILE A 50 1.53 -3.20 0.31
C ILE A 50 0.37 -3.28 1.31
N HIS A 51 0.37 -4.30 2.17
CA HIS A 51 -0.63 -4.44 3.22
C HIS A 51 -0.52 -3.29 4.24
N GLN A 52 0.69 -2.94 4.67
CA GLN A 52 0.92 -1.81 5.58
C GLN A 52 0.51 -0.46 4.96
N ILE A 53 0.84 -0.21 3.69
CA ILE A 53 0.44 1.02 2.99
C ILE A 53 -1.09 1.10 2.89
N ARG A 54 -1.77 0.02 2.52
CA ARG A 54 -3.24 -0.04 2.46
C ARG A 54 -3.87 0.18 3.83
N THR A 55 -3.32 -0.42 4.89
CA THR A 55 -3.77 -0.18 6.27
C THR A 55 -3.60 1.29 6.67
N ALA A 56 -2.44 1.89 6.38
CA ALA A 56 -2.19 3.30 6.67
C ALA A 56 -3.17 4.20 5.92
N HIS A 57 -3.45 3.89 4.65
CA HIS A 57 -4.43 4.62 3.86
C HIS A 57 -5.84 4.53 4.46
N LEU A 58 -6.27 3.34 4.89
CA LEU A 58 -7.57 3.16 5.55
C LEU A 58 -7.68 3.93 6.87
N VAL A 59 -6.61 3.95 7.67
CA VAL A 59 -6.56 4.73 8.92
C VAL A 59 -6.68 6.22 8.63
N VAL A 60 -5.97 6.71 7.62
CA VAL A 60 -6.08 8.10 7.16
C VAL A 60 -7.51 8.44 6.74
N LEU A 61 -8.14 7.60 5.92
CA LEU A 61 -9.53 7.80 5.47
C LEU A 61 -10.52 7.76 6.64
N ALA A 62 -10.31 6.89 7.63
CA ALA A 62 -11.13 6.83 8.83
C ALA A 62 -11.02 8.13 9.65
N ILE A 63 -9.81 8.67 9.83
CA ILE A 63 -9.62 9.95 10.52
C ILE A 63 -10.26 11.09 9.74
N GLN A 64 -10.15 11.12 8.41
CA GLN A 64 -10.85 12.12 7.59
C GLN A 64 -12.37 12.09 7.79
N LEU A 65 -12.98 10.89 7.85
CA LEU A 65 -14.41 10.76 8.13
C LEU A 65 -14.78 11.28 9.52
N VAL A 66 -13.96 10.98 10.53
CA VAL A 66 -14.18 11.47 11.89
C VAL A 66 -14.11 13.00 11.93
N VAL A 67 -13.09 13.60 11.31
CA VAL A 67 -12.96 15.06 11.25
C VAL A 67 -14.13 15.69 10.50
N LEU A 68 -14.52 15.12 9.35
CA LEU A 68 -15.68 15.59 8.57
C LEU A 68 -16.99 15.53 9.38
N TYR A 69 -17.17 14.46 10.16
CA TYR A 69 -18.33 14.29 11.03
C TYR A 69 -18.31 15.27 12.22
N MET A 70 -17.16 15.43 12.87
CA MET A 70 -17.02 16.36 14.00
C MET A 70 -17.27 17.82 13.61
N GLU A 71 -16.89 18.19 12.39
CA GLU A 71 -17.05 19.54 11.86
C GLU A 71 -18.34 19.69 11.03
N SER A 72 -19.26 18.70 11.03
CA SER A 72 -20.43 18.70 10.14
C SER A 72 -21.32 19.93 10.28
N ASP A 73 -21.44 20.48 11.48
CA ASP A 73 -22.24 21.68 11.77
C ASP A 73 -21.53 22.98 11.35
N ARG A 74 -20.25 22.89 10.99
CA ARG A 74 -19.34 24.00 10.66
C ARG A 74 -18.82 23.92 9.22
N VAL A 75 -19.41 23.04 8.41
CA VAL A 75 -19.12 22.91 6.98
C VAL A 75 -19.94 23.93 6.21
N ASN A 76 -19.25 24.85 5.56
CA ASN A 76 -19.86 25.76 4.60
C ASN A 76 -20.36 25.00 3.37
N TYR A 77 -21.35 25.56 2.66
CA TYR A 77 -22.09 24.93 1.55
C TYR A 77 -23.14 23.88 1.95
N GLY A 78 -23.45 23.78 3.25
CA GLY A 78 -24.56 22.97 3.77
C GLY A 78 -24.45 21.50 3.37
N LEU A 79 -25.57 20.90 2.97
CA LEU A 79 -25.66 19.46 2.70
C LEU A 79 -24.66 18.99 1.64
N LEU A 80 -24.40 19.78 0.58
CA LEU A 80 -23.45 19.38 -0.47
C LEU A 80 -21.99 19.40 0.01
N GLY A 81 -21.64 20.35 0.88
CA GLY A 81 -20.29 20.46 1.46
C GLY A 81 -19.91 19.25 2.31
N PHE A 82 -20.89 18.60 2.94
CA PHE A 82 -20.67 17.38 3.72
C PHE A 82 -20.77 16.10 2.87
N PHE A 83 -21.84 15.95 2.08
CA PHE A 83 -22.16 14.67 1.43
C PHE A 83 -21.20 14.31 0.30
N VAL A 84 -20.73 15.28 -0.49
CA VAL A 84 -19.79 15.01 -1.59
C VAL A 84 -18.46 14.44 -1.07
N PRO A 85 -17.74 15.11 -0.14
CA PRO A 85 -16.53 14.53 0.42
C PRO A 85 -16.80 13.23 1.18
N PHE A 86 -17.92 13.12 1.90
CA PHE A 86 -18.30 11.88 2.59
C PHE A 86 -18.38 10.68 1.62
N ILE A 87 -19.13 10.81 0.53
CA ILE A 87 -19.29 9.74 -0.48
C ILE A 87 -17.94 9.40 -1.11
N LEU A 88 -17.11 10.40 -1.42
CA LEU A 88 -15.80 10.18 -2.01
C LEU A 88 -14.85 9.45 -1.04
N ILE A 89 -14.84 9.82 0.24
CA ILE A 89 -14.01 9.15 1.26
C ILE A 89 -14.50 7.71 1.50
N VAL A 90 -15.81 7.50 1.63
CA VAL A 90 -16.40 6.16 1.77
C VAL A 90 -16.13 5.29 0.53
N GLY A 91 -16.28 5.86 -0.66
CA GLY A 91 -15.94 5.19 -1.92
C GLY A 91 -14.46 4.81 -1.99
N ASN A 92 -13.57 5.69 -1.53
CA ASN A 92 -12.14 5.41 -1.45
C ASN A 92 -11.85 4.28 -0.46
N ALA A 93 -12.44 4.36 0.73
CA ALA A 93 -12.33 3.32 1.76
C ALA A 93 -12.86 1.97 1.26
N TYR A 94 -13.93 1.95 0.47
CA TYR A 94 -14.44 0.74 -0.16
C TYR A 94 -13.44 0.16 -1.18
N VAL A 95 -12.88 0.98 -2.07
CA VAL A 95 -11.89 0.52 -3.07
C VAL A 95 -10.65 -0.04 -2.41
N VAL A 96 -10.04 0.72 -1.48
CA VAL A 96 -8.82 0.32 -0.77
C VAL A 96 -9.11 -0.86 0.17
N GLY A 97 -10.22 -0.81 0.91
CA GLY A 97 -10.63 -1.80 1.89
C GLY A 97 -10.98 -3.15 1.26
N ASN A 98 -11.70 -3.17 0.14
CA ASN A 98 -11.99 -4.41 -0.57
C ASN A 98 -10.70 -5.08 -1.10
N ARG A 99 -9.72 -4.29 -1.56
CA ARG A 99 -8.40 -4.81 -1.99
C ARG A 99 -7.55 -5.28 -0.80
N TRP A 100 -7.61 -4.57 0.32
CA TRP A 100 -6.95 -4.93 1.56
C TRP A 100 -7.49 -6.25 2.13
N TYR A 101 -8.82 -6.38 2.23
CA TYR A 101 -9.51 -7.57 2.73
C TYR A 101 -9.26 -8.80 1.87
N LYS A 102 -9.36 -8.66 0.54
CA LYS A 102 -9.12 -9.76 -0.42
C LYS A 102 -7.63 -10.03 -0.68
N GLN A 103 -6.73 -9.28 -0.06
CA GLN A 103 -5.29 -9.37 -0.27
C GLN A 103 -4.89 -9.40 -1.76
N VAL A 104 -5.51 -8.51 -2.55
CA VAL A 104 -5.34 -8.49 -4.01
C VAL A 104 -3.88 -8.21 -4.38
N ASP A 105 -3.31 -9.02 -5.27
CA ASP A 105 -1.99 -8.81 -5.86
C ASP A 105 -2.07 -7.77 -6.99
N GLY A 106 -1.52 -6.58 -6.75
CA GLY A 106 -1.54 -5.48 -7.71
C GLY A 106 -0.68 -5.73 -8.95
N ARG A 107 0.28 -6.65 -8.90
CA ARG A 107 1.16 -6.97 -10.04
C ARG A 107 0.36 -7.62 -11.17
N ASN A 108 -0.46 -8.61 -10.81
CA ASN A 108 -1.31 -9.33 -11.76
C ASN A 108 -2.38 -8.39 -12.35
N ASP A 109 -2.96 -7.52 -11.54
CA ASP A 109 -3.89 -6.51 -12.03
C ASP A 109 -3.22 -5.57 -13.03
N PHE A 110 -1.97 -5.14 -12.78
CA PHE A 110 -1.24 -4.30 -13.71
C PHE A 110 -0.99 -4.99 -15.06
N HIS A 111 -0.61 -6.28 -15.06
CA HIS A 111 -0.47 -7.04 -16.30
C HIS A 111 -1.79 -7.16 -17.05
N ARG A 112 -2.87 -7.53 -16.35
CA ARG A 112 -4.22 -7.61 -16.94
C ARG A 112 -4.68 -6.25 -17.48
N PHE A 113 -4.31 -5.15 -16.83
CA PHE A 113 -4.63 -3.81 -17.31
C PHE A 113 -3.94 -3.48 -18.65
N LEU A 114 -2.70 -3.93 -18.83
CA LEU A 114 -1.95 -3.72 -20.07
C LEU A 114 -2.40 -4.66 -21.20
N GLU A 115 -2.76 -5.91 -20.87
CA GLU A 115 -3.08 -6.95 -21.85
C GLU A 115 -4.54 -6.92 -22.31
N ASN A 116 -5.47 -6.48 -21.44
CA ASN A 116 -6.89 -6.46 -21.79
C ASN A 116 -7.20 -5.38 -22.83
N LYS A 117 -7.80 -5.83 -23.94
CA LYS A 117 -8.27 -4.97 -25.03
C LYS A 117 -9.69 -4.44 -24.81
N GLN A 118 -10.49 -5.11 -23.99
CA GLN A 118 -11.87 -4.71 -23.72
C GLN A 118 -11.91 -3.54 -22.73
N ILE A 119 -12.50 -2.42 -23.15
CA ILE A 119 -12.59 -1.19 -22.34
C ILE A 119 -13.29 -1.41 -20.99
N PRO A 120 -14.42 -2.15 -20.88
CA PRO A 120 -15.11 -2.31 -19.61
C PRO A 120 -14.26 -3.03 -18.55
N ASP A 121 -13.54 -4.07 -18.96
CA ASP A 121 -12.69 -4.83 -18.04
C ASP A 121 -11.44 -4.04 -17.66
N LYS A 122 -10.86 -3.32 -18.63
CA LYS A 122 -9.74 -2.42 -18.39
C LYS A 122 -10.10 -1.30 -17.41
N ALA A 123 -11.30 -0.74 -17.51
CA ALA A 123 -11.79 0.27 -16.57
C ALA A 123 -11.96 -0.29 -15.15
N LYS A 124 -12.54 -1.49 -15.00
CA LYS A 124 -12.68 -2.15 -13.68
C LYS A 124 -11.32 -2.41 -13.03
N ILE A 125 -10.35 -2.92 -13.79
CA ILE A 125 -9.00 -3.20 -13.29
C ILE A 125 -8.27 -1.89 -12.97
N GLY A 126 -8.39 -0.90 -13.86
CA GLY A 126 -7.82 0.43 -13.64
C GLY A 126 -8.37 1.10 -12.39
N LEU A 127 -9.67 0.99 -12.12
CA LEU A 127 -10.28 1.50 -10.89
C LEU A 127 -9.76 0.76 -9.65
N GLY A 128 -9.43 -0.53 -9.76
CA GLY A 128 -8.74 -1.25 -8.69
C GLY A 128 -7.33 -0.71 -8.40
N LEU A 129 -6.53 -0.48 -9.44
CA LEU A 129 -5.13 -0.05 -9.32
C LEU A 129 -4.96 1.44 -8.95
N PHE A 130 -5.75 2.30 -9.59
CA PHE A 130 -5.63 3.75 -9.52
C PHE A 130 -6.75 4.40 -8.71
N GLY A 131 -7.83 3.69 -8.41
CA GLY A 131 -9.01 4.28 -7.77
C GLY A 131 -8.71 4.90 -6.41
N GLY A 132 -7.83 4.30 -5.61
CA GLY A 132 -7.45 4.85 -4.30
C GLY A 132 -6.81 6.25 -4.40
N VAL A 133 -5.89 6.44 -5.34
CA VAL A 133 -5.24 7.75 -5.56
C VAL A 133 -6.16 8.73 -6.29
N VAL A 134 -6.91 8.29 -7.30
CA VAL A 134 -7.85 9.14 -8.04
C VAL A 134 -8.94 9.67 -7.11
N LEU A 135 -9.52 8.82 -6.26
CA LEU A 135 -10.52 9.24 -5.29
C LEU A 135 -9.91 10.14 -4.21
N ALA A 136 -8.67 9.92 -3.77
CA ALA A 136 -8.00 10.81 -2.82
C ALA A 136 -7.78 12.22 -3.41
N ILE A 137 -7.41 12.30 -4.68
CA ILE A 137 -7.30 13.57 -5.42
C ILE A 137 -8.68 14.24 -5.55
N LEU A 138 -9.73 13.48 -5.85
CA LEU A 138 -11.09 14.03 -5.89
C LEU A 138 -11.53 14.56 -4.52
N VAL A 139 -11.23 13.86 -3.42
CA VAL A 139 -11.49 14.35 -2.05
C VAL A 139 -10.79 15.69 -1.80
N HIS A 140 -9.58 15.88 -2.32
CA HIS A 140 -8.87 17.16 -2.22
C HIS A 140 -9.57 18.29 -2.98
N PHE A 141 -9.99 18.05 -4.23
CA PHE A 141 -10.71 19.05 -5.02
C PHE A 141 -12.08 19.40 -4.44
N PHE A 142 -12.75 18.42 -3.83
CA PHE A 142 -14.04 18.59 -3.16
C PHE A 142 -13.89 18.75 -1.64
N SER A 143 -12.75 19.28 -1.19
CA SER A 143 -12.52 19.50 0.24
C SER A 143 -13.57 20.50 0.78
N PRO A 144 -14.23 20.18 1.91
CA PRO A 144 -15.18 21.10 2.53
C PRO A 144 -14.45 22.35 3.03
N ALA A 145 -15.13 23.49 2.94
CA ALA A 145 -14.71 24.69 3.64
C ALA A 145 -15.17 24.58 5.11
N ILE A 146 -14.23 24.23 5.99
CA ILE A 146 -14.44 24.09 7.43
C ILE A 146 -14.05 25.41 8.12
N ASP A 147 -14.96 25.98 8.92
CA ASP A 147 -14.71 27.25 9.63
C ASP A 147 -13.65 27.15 10.75
N SER A 148 -13.54 25.98 11.36
CA SER A 148 -12.56 25.67 12.40
C SER A 148 -11.15 25.61 11.81
N THR A 149 -10.22 26.44 12.31
CA THR A 149 -8.80 26.42 11.90
C THR A 149 -8.17 25.05 12.15
N PHE A 150 -8.47 24.44 13.30
CA PHE A 150 -7.92 23.12 13.66
C PHE A 150 -8.52 22.01 12.80
N GLY A 151 -9.84 22.02 12.60
CA GLY A 151 -10.53 21.05 11.74
C GLY A 151 -10.06 21.11 10.29
N SER A 152 -9.94 22.33 9.74
CA SER A 152 -9.43 22.57 8.39
C SER A 152 -7.99 22.10 8.21
N MET A 153 -7.10 22.39 9.19
CA MET A 153 -5.71 21.92 9.18
C MET A 153 -5.62 20.40 9.22
N LEU A 154 -6.32 19.74 10.15
CA LEU A 154 -6.33 18.28 10.26
C LEU A 154 -6.89 17.64 8.99
N TYR A 155 -8.04 18.11 8.50
CA TYR A 155 -8.65 17.57 7.30
C TYR A 155 -7.71 17.68 6.10
N SER A 156 -7.05 18.83 5.93
CA SER A 156 -6.08 19.05 4.85
C SER A 156 -4.87 18.13 4.98
N LEU A 157 -4.29 17.98 6.18
CA LEU A 157 -3.17 17.09 6.44
C LEU A 157 -3.51 15.64 6.05
N PHE A 158 -4.64 15.12 6.54
CA PHE A 158 -5.05 13.76 6.23
C PHE A 158 -5.44 13.58 4.76
N THR A 159 -5.92 14.64 4.10
CA THR A 159 -6.14 14.63 2.64
C THR A 159 -4.84 14.43 1.88
N TYR A 160 -3.77 15.17 2.22
CA TYR A 160 -2.46 14.96 1.61
C TYR A 160 -1.86 13.60 1.93
N LEU A 161 -2.01 13.11 3.17
CA LEU A 161 -1.58 11.75 3.54
C LEU A 161 -2.35 10.67 2.76
N SER A 162 -3.62 10.91 2.44
CA SER A 162 -4.44 10.01 1.63
C SER A 162 -3.95 9.95 0.19
N ILE A 163 -3.63 11.11 -0.39
CA ILE A 163 -3.03 11.20 -1.74
C ILE A 163 -1.67 10.51 -1.75
N LEU A 164 -0.82 10.78 -0.75
CA LEU A 164 0.50 10.16 -0.63
C LEU A 164 0.41 8.65 -0.49
N SER A 165 -0.48 8.14 0.36
CA SER A 165 -0.66 6.71 0.59
C SER A 165 -1.21 6.00 -0.65
N GLY A 166 -2.23 6.57 -1.31
CA GLY A 166 -2.76 6.05 -2.56
C GLY A 166 -1.71 6.07 -3.68
N GLY A 167 -0.96 7.17 -3.81
CA GLY A 167 0.12 7.29 -4.78
C GLY A 167 1.25 6.30 -4.54
N ALA A 168 1.70 6.14 -3.30
CA ALA A 168 2.71 5.16 -2.92
C ALA A 168 2.24 3.72 -3.18
N GLN A 169 0.98 3.40 -2.87
CA GLN A 169 0.38 2.11 -3.18
C GLN A 169 0.47 1.81 -4.67
N THR A 170 -0.06 2.71 -5.50
CA THR A 170 -0.05 2.56 -6.97
C THR A 170 1.37 2.48 -7.52
N ALA A 171 2.30 3.30 -7.02
CA ALA A 171 3.70 3.31 -7.46
C ALA A 171 4.39 1.96 -7.16
N VAL A 172 4.20 1.41 -5.97
CA VAL A 172 4.78 0.10 -5.58
C VAL A 172 4.18 -1.03 -6.43
N GLU A 173 2.86 -1.02 -6.66
CA GLU A 173 2.20 -2.04 -7.50
C GLU A 173 2.69 -2.01 -8.95
N ILE A 174 2.85 -0.81 -9.54
CA ILE A 174 3.36 -0.66 -10.91
C ILE A 174 4.84 -1.05 -10.98
N TYR A 175 5.66 -0.58 -10.03
CA TYR A 175 7.09 -0.88 -10.01
C TYR A 175 7.35 -2.39 -9.97
N GLU A 176 6.69 -3.10 -9.04
CA GLU A 176 6.83 -4.55 -8.93
C GLU A 176 6.18 -5.29 -10.11
N GLY A 177 5.09 -4.77 -10.68
CA GLY A 177 4.50 -5.29 -11.91
C GLY A 177 5.48 -5.23 -13.09
N VAL A 178 6.09 -4.07 -13.34
CA VAL A 178 7.07 -3.89 -14.42
C VAL A 178 8.28 -4.82 -14.21
N LYS A 179 8.80 -4.90 -12.99
CA LYS A 179 9.93 -5.79 -12.64
C LYS A 179 9.61 -7.26 -12.88
N THR A 180 8.38 -7.70 -12.61
CA THR A 180 7.95 -9.10 -12.79
C THR A 180 7.88 -9.49 -14.27
N LYS A 181 7.49 -8.57 -15.17
CA LYS A 181 7.46 -8.82 -16.63
C LYS A 181 8.85 -8.90 -17.26
N SER A 182 9.86 -8.26 -16.66
CA SER A 182 11.22 -8.20 -17.19
C SER A 182 12.10 -9.40 -16.80
N ARG A 183 11.58 -10.34 -16.00
CA ARG A 183 12.25 -11.60 -15.61
C ARG A 183 11.61 -12.77 -16.32
#